data_AF-A0AAD1SDD2-F1
#
_entry.id   AF-A0AAD1SDD2-F1
#
_cell.length_a   1.000
_cell.length_b   1.000
_cell.length_c   1.000
_cell.angle_alpha   90.00
_cell.angle_beta   90.00
_cell.angle_gamma   90.00
#
_symmetry.space_group_name_H-M   'P 1'
#
loop_
_entity.id
_entity.type
_entity.pdbx_description
1 polymer ?
#
loop_
_entity_poly.entity_id
_entity_poly.type
_entity_poly.pdbx_seq_one_letter_code
_entity_poly.pdbx_strand_id
1 'polypeptide(L)'
;MALHISLIFLTMVSIWAASEVYGSNADINDCCLDVKNIQIPAKRVKAYYMQDGTNGCNIKALVFITRKNRHLCAPHNVGWAIKLKSMIEGRNIRKKRHNHSVCESAA
;
A
#
# COMPACT_ATOMS: atom_id res chain seq x y z
N MET A 1 19.02 -46.21 22.45
CA MET A 1 18.61 -44.97 23.15
C MET A 1 19.34 -43.74 22.60
N ALA A 2 20.67 -43.72 22.51
CA ALA A 2 21.44 -42.58 21.97
C ALA A 2 21.13 -42.24 20.49
N LEU A 3 20.95 -43.26 19.64
CA LEU A 3 20.66 -43.07 18.20
C LEU A 3 19.30 -42.36 17.96
N HIS A 4 18.30 -42.69 18.78
CA HIS A 4 16.96 -42.10 18.70
C HIS A 4 16.97 -40.63 19.14
N ILE A 5 17.76 -40.31 20.16
CA ILE A 5 17.91 -38.93 20.67
C ILE A 5 18.56 -38.06 19.58
N SER A 6 19.62 -38.54 18.93
CA SER A 6 20.27 -37.82 17.82
C SER A 6 19.32 -37.56 16.65
N LEU A 7 18.42 -38.52 16.34
CA LEU A 7 17.44 -38.37 15.26
C LEU A 7 16.40 -37.27 15.57
N ILE A 8 15.95 -37.19 16.84
CA ILE A 8 14.95 -36.21 17.29
C ILE A 8 15.52 -34.79 17.32
N PHE A 9 16.79 -34.63 17.72
CA PHE A 9 17.43 -33.31 17.69
C PHE A 9 17.60 -32.77 16.25
N LEU A 10 17.90 -33.64 15.29
CA LEU A 10 18.03 -33.26 13.88
C LEU A 10 16.70 -32.80 13.26
N THR A 11 15.57 -33.40 13.65
CA THR A 11 14.25 -32.98 13.16
C THR A 11 13.78 -31.67 13.80
N MET A 12 14.08 -31.42 15.07
CA MET A 12 13.76 -30.15 15.73
C MET A 12 14.53 -28.95 15.16
N VAL A 13 15.80 -29.13 14.78
CA VAL A 13 16.61 -28.07 14.14
C VAL A 13 16.09 -27.71 12.76
N SER A 14 15.62 -28.70 11.98
CA SER A 14 15.07 -28.46 10.64
C SER A 14 13.70 -27.77 10.67
N ILE A 15 12.90 -28.00 11.71
CA ILE A 15 11.63 -27.29 11.92
C ILE A 15 11.85 -25.83 12.33
N TRP A 16 12.90 -25.53 13.10
CA TRP A 16 13.21 -24.16 13.49
C TRP A 16 13.65 -23.30 12.29
N ALA A 17 14.38 -23.89 11.34
CA ALA A 17 14.74 -23.23 10.08
C ALA A 17 13.53 -22.89 9.19
N ALA A 18 12.38 -23.54 9.39
CA ALA A 18 11.15 -23.26 8.65
C ALA A 18 10.28 -22.14 9.28
N SER A 19 10.67 -21.62 10.46
CA SER A 19 9.92 -20.55 11.14
C SER A 19 10.28 -19.12 10.70
N GLU A 20 11.10 -19.00 9.66
CA GLU A 20 11.28 -17.71 8.98
C GLU A 20 10.10 -17.49 8.02
N VAL A 21 8.91 -17.19 8.56
CA VAL A 21 7.91 -16.47 7.79
C VAL A 21 8.46 -15.07 7.59
N TYR A 22 9.31 -14.90 6.57
CA TYR A 22 9.61 -13.60 6.02
C TYR A 22 8.29 -13.04 5.49
N GLY A 23 7.67 -12.18 6.29
CA GLY A 23 6.69 -11.22 5.81
C GLY A 23 7.38 -10.17 4.93
N SER A 24 7.99 -10.62 3.84
CA SER A 24 8.47 -9.75 2.77
C SER A 24 7.25 -9.38 1.93
N ASN A 25 6.53 -8.33 2.33
CA ASN A 25 5.49 -7.72 1.48
C ASN A 25 6.18 -6.82 0.45
N ALA A 26 7.05 -7.42 -0.35
CA ALA A 26 7.60 -6.83 -1.56
C ALA A 26 6.93 -7.57 -2.73
N ASP A 27 6.03 -6.86 -3.40
CA ASP A 27 5.56 -7.14 -4.77
C ASP A 27 4.76 -8.44 -4.98
N ILE A 28 3.77 -8.69 -4.12
CA ILE A 28 2.49 -9.26 -4.57
C ILE A 28 1.58 -8.05 -4.82
N ASN A 29 0.71 -8.07 -5.83
CA ASN A 29 -0.27 -6.99 -6.03
C ASN A 29 -1.22 -6.92 -4.83
N ASP A 30 -0.83 -6.24 -3.75
CA ASP A 30 -1.59 -6.05 -2.52
C ASP A 30 -2.80 -5.16 -2.81
N CYS A 31 -3.86 -5.78 -3.30
CA CYS A 31 -5.09 -5.08 -3.52
C CYS A 31 -5.97 -5.05 -2.28
N CYS A 32 -6.77 -3.99 -2.18
CA CYS A 32 -7.75 -3.84 -1.12
C CYS A 32 -8.75 -4.99 -1.22
N LEU A 33 -8.85 -5.77 -0.13
CA LEU A 33 -9.88 -6.78 0.08
C LEU A 33 -11.05 -6.22 0.91
N ASP A 34 -10.78 -5.16 1.68
CA ASP A 34 -11.77 -4.47 2.52
C ASP A 34 -11.50 -2.95 2.54
N VAL A 35 -12.55 -2.16 2.77
CA VAL A 35 -12.48 -0.70 2.84
C VAL A 35 -13.02 -0.21 4.19
N LYS A 36 -12.21 0.58 4.90
CA LYS A 36 -12.64 1.19 6.16
C LYS A 36 -13.09 2.62 5.94
N ASN A 37 -14.27 2.95 6.46
CA ASN A 37 -14.80 4.32 6.42
C ASN A 37 -14.20 5.20 7.52
N ILE A 38 -12.87 5.33 7.54
CA ILE A 38 -12.13 6.14 8.51
C ILE A 38 -11.61 7.38 7.80
N GLN A 39 -11.95 8.56 8.31
CA GLN A 39 -11.51 9.82 7.70
C GLN A 39 -9.98 9.97 7.81
N ILE A 40 -9.34 10.16 6.65
CA ILE A 40 -7.88 10.33 6.56
C ILE A 40 -7.56 11.82 6.43
N PRO A 41 -6.67 12.38 7.27
CA PRO A 41 -6.28 13.78 7.18
C PRO A 41 -5.45 14.04 5.92
N ALA A 42 -5.86 15.03 5.13
CA ALA A 42 -5.25 15.36 3.83
C ALA A 42 -3.75 15.76 3.89
N LYS A 43 -3.24 16.15 5.07
CA LYS A 43 -1.83 16.50 5.28
C LYS A 43 -0.91 15.27 5.25
N ARG A 44 -1.43 14.09 5.62
CA ARG A 44 -0.66 12.84 5.70
C ARG A 44 -0.61 12.08 4.37
N VAL A 45 -1.46 12.43 3.41
CA VAL A 45 -1.55 11.78 2.11
C VAL A 45 -0.62 12.44 1.10
N LYS A 46 0.15 11.61 0.39
CA LYS A 46 1.08 11.99 -0.67
C LYS A 46 0.43 11.86 -2.05
N ALA A 47 -0.21 10.72 -2.30
CA ALA A 47 -0.79 10.38 -3.59
C ALA A 47 -2.01 9.47 -3.40
N TYR A 48 -2.74 9.21 -4.48
CA TYR A 48 -3.84 8.27 -4.52
C TYR A 48 -3.83 7.51 -5.84
N TYR A 49 -4.46 6.34 -5.88
CA TYR A 49 -4.80 5.63 -7.11
C TYR A 49 -6.15 4.91 -6.94
N MET A 50 -6.83 4.70 -8.06
CA MET A 50 -8.03 3.87 -8.10
C MET A 50 -7.62 2.43 -8.34
N GLN A 51 -8.19 1.53 -7.55
CA GLN A 51 -8.12 0.10 -7.78
C GLN A 51 -9.40 -0.32 -8.50
N ASP A 52 -9.23 -0.86 -9.71
CA ASP A 52 -10.32 -1.43 -10.49
C ASP A 52 -10.47 -2.93 -10.18
N GLY A 53 -11.71 -3.38 -10.10
CA GLY A 53 -12.06 -4.74 -9.66
C GLY A 53 -11.84 -5.83 -10.73
N THR A 54 -10.91 -5.62 -11.67
CA THR A 54 -10.78 -6.43 -12.89
C THR A 54 -9.55 -7.31 -12.94
N ASN A 55 -8.50 -7.00 -12.17
CA ASN A 55 -7.19 -7.69 -12.22
C ASN A 55 -7.01 -8.73 -11.11
N GLY A 56 -8.07 -9.48 -10.77
CA GLY A 56 -8.06 -10.46 -9.67
C GLY A 56 -8.44 -9.88 -8.30
N CYS A 57 -8.81 -8.61 -8.24
CA CYS A 57 -9.28 -7.95 -7.03
C CYS A 57 -10.79 -7.78 -7.10
N ASN A 58 -11.51 -8.30 -6.12
CA ASN A 58 -12.97 -8.43 -6.22
C ASN A 58 -13.73 -7.13 -5.86
N ILE A 59 -13.01 -6.09 -5.41
CA ILE A 59 -13.61 -4.82 -4.99
C ILE A 59 -12.95 -3.61 -5.64
N LYS A 60 -13.79 -2.60 -5.93
CA LYS A 60 -13.35 -1.28 -6.35
C LYS A 60 -13.04 -0.43 -5.13
N ALA A 61 -11.82 0.11 -5.05
CA ALA A 61 -11.38 0.88 -3.89
C ALA A 61 -10.53 2.09 -4.29
N LEU A 62 -10.57 3.13 -3.46
CA LEU A 62 -9.67 4.25 -3.57
C LEU A 62 -8.50 4.04 -2.60
N VAL A 63 -7.29 3.93 -3.13
CA VAL A 63 -6.10 3.69 -2.30
C VAL A 63 -5.34 4.99 -2.11
N PHE A 64 -5.15 5.38 -0.86
CA PHE A 64 -4.37 6.55 -0.49
C PHE A 64 -2.97 6.14 -0.04
N ILE A 65 -1.96 6.75 -0.66
CA ILE A 65 -0.56 6.57 -0.29
C ILE A 65 -0.16 7.68 0.66
N THR A 66 0.18 7.32 1.89
CA THR A 66 0.66 8.28 2.89
C THR A 66 2.11 8.69 2.65
N ARG A 67 2.55 9.78 3.27
CA ARG A 67 3.96 10.21 3.23
C ARG A 67 4.93 9.17 3.83
N LYS A 68 4.43 8.29 4.70
CA LYS A 68 5.17 7.16 5.27
C LYS A 68 5.11 5.90 4.38
N ASN A 69 4.72 6.05 3.11
CA ASN A 69 4.57 4.97 2.15
C ASN A 69 3.61 3.85 2.57
N ARG A 70 2.63 4.17 3.43
CA ARG A 70 1.55 3.24 3.79
C ARG A 70 0.37 3.42 2.84
N HIS A 71 -0.18 2.30 2.39
CA HIS A 71 -1.36 2.22 1.52
C HIS A 71 -2.60 2.09 2.41
N LEU A 72 -3.56 3.00 2.25
CA LEU A 72 -4.81 3.02 3.01
C LEU A 72 -5.98 2.84 2.06
N CYS A 73 -6.74 1.77 2.25
CA CYS A 73 -7.95 1.45 1.49
C CYS A 73 -9.14 2.29 2.00
N ALA A 74 -9.77 3.02 1.09
CA ALA A 74 -10.95 3.83 1.37
C ALA A 74 -12.07 3.54 0.36
N PRO A 75 -13.35 3.71 0.78
CA PRO A 75 -14.46 3.58 -0.14
C PRO A 75 -14.44 4.71 -1.17
N HIS A 76 -14.70 4.39 -2.44
CA HIS A 76 -14.70 5.39 -3.52
C HIS A 76 -15.98 6.24 -3.58
N ASN A 77 -17.05 5.83 -2.87
CA ASN A 77 -18.39 6.41 -2.92
C ASN A 77 -18.70 7.38 -1.77
N VAL A 78 -17.79 7.56 -0.80
CA VAL A 78 -18.02 8.43 0.36
C VAL A 78 -17.52 9.85 0.13
N GLY A 79 -18.30 10.85 0.58
CA GLY A 79 -18.03 12.26 0.32
C GLY A 79 -16.66 12.75 0.80
N TRP A 80 -16.18 12.26 1.95
CA TRP A 80 -14.86 12.65 2.46
C TRP A 80 -13.71 12.12 1.59
N ALA A 81 -13.84 10.91 1.03
CA ALA A 81 -12.83 10.31 0.17
C ALA A 81 -12.77 11.03 -1.19
N ILE A 82 -13.93 11.37 -1.75
CA ILE A 82 -14.04 12.19 -2.97
C ILE A 82 -13.42 13.58 -2.75
N LYS A 83 -13.74 14.23 -1.62
CA LYS A 83 -13.17 15.53 -1.24
C LYS A 83 -11.65 15.43 -1.05
N LEU A 84 -11.16 14.35 -0.44
CA LEU A 84 -9.73 14.12 -0.25
C LEU A 84 -9.01 13.91 -1.59
N LYS A 85 -9.60 13.13 -2.49
CA LYS A 85 -9.11 12.93 -3.87
C LYS A 85 -8.97 14.28 -4.59
N SER A 86 -10.01 15.12 -4.57
CA SER A 86 -9.98 16.42 -5.27
C SER A 86 -8.96 17.39 -4.68
N MET A 87 -8.75 17.38 -3.36
CA MET A 87 -7.68 18.17 -2.73
C MET A 87 -6.28 17.74 -3.21
N ILE A 88 -6.05 16.44 -3.37
CA ILE A 88 -4.75 15.94 -3.84
C ILE A 88 -4.56 16.27 -5.32
N GLU A 89 -5.60 16.12 -6.13
CA GLU A 89 -5.59 16.48 -7.55
C GLU A 89 -5.21 17.95 -7.77
N GLY A 90 -5.86 18.86 -7.03
CA GLY A 90 -5.54 20.29 -7.09
C GLY A 90 -4.09 20.60 -6.72
N ARG A 91 -3.49 19.86 -5.78
CA ARG A 91 -2.06 20.00 -5.44
C ARG A 91 -1.15 19.50 -6.57
N ASN A 92 -1.50 18.39 -7.21
CA ASN A 92 -0.74 17.84 -8.33
C ASN A 92 -0.76 18.78 -9.54
N ILE A 93 -1.91 19.38 -9.87
CA ILE A 93 -2.02 20.37 -10.96
C ILE A 93 -1.12 21.58 -10.67
N ARG A 94 -1.15 22.12 -9.44
CA ARG A 94 -0.28 23.25 -9.05
C ARG A 94 1.21 22.90 -9.18
N LYS A 95 1.61 21.71 -8.73
CA LYS A 95 2.99 21.23 -8.90
C LYS A 95 3.37 21.09 -10.37
N LYS A 96 2.48 20.54 -11.20
CA LYS A 96 2.72 20.40 -12.65
C LYS A 96 2.93 21.76 -13.31
N ARG A 97 2.11 22.77 -12.97
CA ARG A 97 2.27 24.14 -13.47
C ARG A 97 3.60 24.76 -13.04
N HIS A 98 3.99 24.58 -11.78
CA HIS A 98 5.29 25.06 -11.30
C HIS A 98 6.45 24.40 -12.03
N ASN A 99 6.45 23.07 -12.14
CA ASN A 99 7.49 22.36 -12.87
C ASN A 99 7.55 22.76 -14.35
N HIS A 100 6.41 22.98 -15.00
CA HIS A 100 6.36 23.50 -16.37
C HIS A 100 6.99 24.90 -16.48
N SER A 101 6.66 25.83 -15.57
CA SER A 101 7.28 27.16 -15.57
C SER A 101 8.78 27.14 -15.25
N VAL A 102 9.25 26.16 -14.47
CA VAL A 102 10.68 26.01 -14.15
C VAL A 102 11.46 25.49 -15.36
N CYS A 103 10.91 24.57 -16.16
CA CYS A 103 11.54 24.14 -17.41
C CYS A 103 11.71 25.28 -18.42
N GLU A 104 10.77 26.23 -18.45
CA GLU A 104 10.84 27.41 -19.31
C GLU A 104 11.90 28.43 -18.88
N SER A 105 12.39 28.35 -17.63
CA SER A 105 13.42 29.25 -17.09
C SER A 105 14.84 28.64 -17.10
N ALA A 106 14.98 27.41 -17.59
CA ALA A 106 16.24 26.67 -17.67
C ALA A 106 16.71 26.43 -19.13
N ALA A 107 16.03 27.03 -20.09
CA ALA A 107 16.42 27.13 -21.50
C ALA A 107 16.82 28.58 -21.82
#